data_AF-A0AAT9TQX6-F1
#
_entry.id   AF-A0AAT9TQX6-F1
#
_cell.length_a   1.000
_cell.length_b   1.000
_cell.length_c   1.000
_cell.angle_alpha   90.00
_cell.angle_beta   90.00
_cell.angle_gamma   90.00
#
_symmetry.space_group_name_H-M   'P 1'
#
loop_
_entity.id
_entity.type
_entity.pdbx_description
1 polymer ?
#
loop_
_entity_poly.entity_id
_entity_poly.type
_entity_poly.pdbx_seq_one_letter_code
_entity_poly.pdbx_strand_id
1 'polypeptide(L)' 'MDRFPFPDDLMRAQQEWHGTYRALAVPRPRRATELRRRLLMLSTRIEWHPFWSTPAGWTPAARVELRRLTGGDRRTDAA' A
#
# COMPACT_ATOMS: atom_id res chain seq x y z
N MET A 1 13.48 -17.58 0.31
CA MET A 1 12.69 -16.34 0.15
C MET A 1 11.36 -16.60 0.82
N ASP A 2 11.17 -16.12 2.04
CA ASP A 2 9.89 -16.29 2.73
C ASP A 2 8.84 -15.49 2.00
N ARG A 3 8.06 -16.20 1.19
CA ARG A 3 6.88 -15.66 0.53
C ARG A 3 5.83 -15.53 1.61
N PHE A 4 5.80 -14.40 2.31
CA PHE A 4 4.68 -14.07 3.18
C PHE A 4 3.40 -14.17 2.32
N PRO A 5 2.43 -15.03 2.67
CA PRO A 5 1.18 -15.13 1.94
C PRO A 5 0.31 -13.94 2.34
N PHE A 6 0.68 -12.75 1.88
CA PHE A 6 -0.12 -11.55 2.12
C PHE A 6 -1.51 -11.76 1.51
N PRO A 7 -2.58 -11.46 2.27
CA PRO A 7 -3.92 -11.44 1.72
C PRO A 7 -4.01 -10.48 0.52
N ASP A 8 -4.73 -10.89 -0.52
CA ASP A 8 -4.86 -10.12 -1.76
C ASP A 8 -5.47 -8.72 -1.51
N ASP A 9 -6.35 -8.60 -0.52
CA ASP A 9 -6.99 -7.35 -0.19
C ASP A 9 -6.04 -6.37 0.53
N LEU A 10 -5.12 -6.87 1.36
CA LEU A 10 -4.02 -6.09 1.93
C LEU A 10 -3.04 -5.62 0.84
N MET A 11 -2.67 -6.53 -0.07
CA MET A 11 -1.83 -6.22 -1.23
C MET A 11 -2.49 -5.14 -2.11
N ARG A 12 -3.79 -5.25 -2.37
CA ARG A 12 -4.56 -4.28 -3.15
C ARG A 12 -4.66 -2.93 -2.45
N ALA A 13 -4.95 -2.93 -1.15
CA ALA A 13 -5.04 -1.69 -0.37
C ALA A 13 -3.72 -0.91 -0.37
N GLN A 14 -2.58 -1.61 -0.24
CA GLN A 14 -1.27 -0.98 -0.29
C GLN A 14 -0.91 -0.46 -1.70
N GLN A 15 -1.25 -1.18 -2.76
CA GLN A 15 -1.08 -0.68 -4.15
C GLN A 15 -1.93 0.57 -4.39
N GLU A 16 -3.18 0.56 -3.97
CA GLU A 16 -4.09 1.69 -4.07
C GLU A 16 -3.60 2.89 -3.24
N TRP A 17 -2.98 2.63 -2.08
CA TRP A 17 -2.35 3.65 -1.25
C TRP A 17 -1.17 4.30 -2.00
N HIS A 18 -0.30 3.51 -2.63
CA HIS A 18 0.77 4.05 -3.47
C HIS A 18 0.24 4.87 -4.65
N GLY A 19 -0.80 4.38 -5.35
CA GLY A 19 -1.43 5.11 -6.46
C GLY A 19 -2.04 6.44 -6.01
N THR A 20 -2.77 6.44 -4.88
CA THR A 20 -3.36 7.65 -4.28
C THR A 20 -2.28 8.64 -3.84
N TYR A 21 -1.20 8.15 -3.24
CA TYR A 21 -0.07 8.99 -2.84
C TYR A 21 0.63 9.62 -4.05
N ARG A 22 0.88 8.86 -5.12
CA ARG A 22 1.44 9.37 -6.38
C ARG A 22 0.53 10.46 -6.98
N ALA A 23 -0.79 10.24 -7.01
CA ALA A 23 -1.75 11.22 -7.50
C ALA A 23 -1.75 12.52 -6.67
N LEU A 24 -1.56 12.42 -5.35
CA LEU A 24 -1.42 13.59 -4.47
C LEU A 24 -0.08 14.32 -4.63
N ALA A 25 0.97 13.63 -5.05
CA ALA A 25 2.30 14.20 -5.23
C ALA A 25 2.43 15.06 -6.49
N VAL A 26 1.46 15.01 -7.42
CA VAL A 26 1.42 15.87 -8.61
C VAL A 26 1.07 17.32 -8.21
N PRO A 27 1.69 18.35 -8.81
CA PRO A 27 1.33 19.75 -8.55
C PRO A 27 -0.15 20.04 -8.86
N ARG A 28 -0.85 20.70 -7.91
CA ARG A 28 -2.28 21.07 -8.00
C ARG A 28 -3.18 19.91 -8.47
N PRO A 29 -3.25 18.81 -7.71
CA PRO A 29 -3.99 17.64 -8.13
C PRO A 29 -5.49 17.95 -8.15
N ARG A 30 -6.17 17.53 -9.23
CA ARG A 30 -7.64 17.57 -9.28
C ARG A 30 -8.18 16.67 -8.18
N ARG A 31 -9.26 17.10 -7.51
CA ARG A 31 -9.93 16.33 -6.44
C ARG A 31 -9.02 16.03 -5.23
N ALA A 32 -8.12 16.95 -4.89
CA ALA A 32 -7.17 16.78 -3.78
C ALA A 32 -7.82 16.38 -2.44
N THR A 33 -9.02 16.88 -2.14
CA THR A 33 -9.77 16.52 -0.93
C THR A 33 -10.23 15.06 -0.95
N GLU A 34 -10.73 14.58 -2.09
CA GLU A 34 -11.13 13.17 -2.27
C GLU A 34 -9.92 12.25 -2.12
N LEU A 35 -8.80 12.59 -2.76
CA LEU A 35 -7.57 11.82 -2.68
C LEU A 35 -7.01 11.76 -1.25
N ARG A 36 -7.04 12.87 -0.50
CA ARG A 36 -6.63 12.87 0.93
C ARG A 36 -7.53 12.00 1.79
N ARG A 37 -8.86 12.06 1.60
CA ARG A 37 -9.80 11.19 2.32
C ARG A 37 -9.56 9.72 2.00
N ARG A 38 -9.33 9.39 0.72
CA ARG A 38 -8.99 8.03 0.28
C ARG A 38 -7.68 7.55 0.90
N LEU A 39 -6.65 8.40 0.96
CA LEU A 39 -5.38 8.07 1.60
C LEU A 39 -5.55 7.77 3.09
N LEU A 40 -6.36 8.54 3.82
CA LEU A 40 -6.66 8.28 5.23
C LEU A 40 -7.40 6.95 5.41
N MET A 41 -8.44 6.70 4.63
CA MET A 41 -9.19 5.43 4.66
C MET A 41 -8.31 4.22 4.37
N LEU A 42 -7.43 4.31 3.37
CA LEU A 42 -6.49 3.24 3.03
C LEU A 42 -5.45 3.03 4.13
N SER A 43 -4.93 4.12 4.71
CA SER A 43 -4.00 4.04 5.86
C SER A 43 -4.64 3.30 7.04
N THR A 44 -5.89 3.64 7.37
CA THR A 44 -6.68 2.94 8.40
C THR A 44 -6.88 1.47 8.03
N ARG A 45 -7.31 1.16 6.81
CA ARG A 45 -7.54 -0.23 6.38
C ARG A 45 -6.27 -1.08 6.45
N ILE A 46 -5.13 -0.52 6.07
CA ILE A 46 -3.84 -1.21 6.11
C ILE A 46 -3.41 -1.40 7.57
N GLU A 47 -3.42 -0.35 8.41
CA GLU A 47 -2.92 -0.45 9.78
C GLU A 47 -3.75 -1.41 10.65
N TRP A 48 -5.07 -1.41 10.47
CA TRP A 48 -6.00 -2.27 11.23
C TRP A 48 -6.25 -3.63 10.58
N HIS A 49 -5.44 -4.04 9.61
CA HIS A 49 -5.67 -5.28 8.89
C HIS A 49 -5.45 -6.52 9.79
N PRO A 50 -6.37 -7.50 9.84
CA PRO A 50 -6.25 -8.69 10.70
C PRO A 50 -4.97 -9.51 10.51
N PHE A 51 -4.38 -9.43 9.30
CA PHE A 51 -3.09 -10.08 8.99
C PHE A 51 -1.99 -9.72 9.99
N TRP A 52 -1.94 -8.49 10.50
CA TRP A 52 -0.89 -8.05 11.42
C TRP A 52 -0.93 -8.74 12.78
N SER A 53 -2.08 -9.29 13.16
CA SER A 53 -2.24 -10.10 14.39
C SER A 53 -1.85 -11.57 14.19
N THR A 54 -1.46 -11.98 12.98
CA THR A 54 -1.00 -13.35 12.70
C THR A 54 0.51 -13.50 12.94
N PRO A 55 1.02 -14.73 13.17
CA PRO A 55 2.45 -14.97 13.30
C PRO A 55 3.27 -14.47 12.09
N ALA A 56 2.71 -14.54 10.89
CA ALA A 56 3.35 -14.06 9.67
C ALA A 56 3.39 -12.52 9.58
N GLY A 57 2.39 -11.83 10.14
CA GLY A 57 2.26 -10.38 10.07
C GLY A 57 2.89 -9.60 11.22
N TRP A 58 3.13 -10.22 12.38
CA TRP A 58 3.68 -9.52 13.55
C TRP A 58 5.00 -8.81 13.24
N THR A 59 5.86 -9.41 12.40
CA THR A 59 7.22 -8.92 12.22
C THR A 59 7.29 -7.57 11.48
N PRO A 60 8.19 -6.65 11.87
CA PRO A 60 8.48 -5.44 11.09
C PRO A 60 8.91 -5.74 9.65
N ALA A 61 9.56 -6.89 9.43
CA ALA A 61 9.96 -7.36 8.11
C ALA A 61 8.75 -7.59 7.18
N ALA A 62 7.62 -8.07 7.68
CA ALA A 62 6.41 -8.24 6.89
C ALA A 62 5.87 -6.90 6.35
N ARG A 63 5.95 -5.81 7.13
CA ARG A 63 5.57 -4.46 6.66
C ARG A 63 6.52 -3.93 5.59
N VAL A 64 7.82 -4.18 5.73
CA VAL A 64 8.82 -3.81 4.71
C VAL A 64 8.61 -4.59 3.43
N GLU A 65 8.39 -5.90 3.53
CA GLU A 65 8.17 -6.76 2.37
C GLU A 65 6.87 -6.40 1.64
N LEU A 66 5.78 -6.10 2.37
CA LEU A 66 4.55 -5.58 1.77
C LEU A 66 4.82 -4.32 0.93
N ARG A 67 5.58 -3.35 1.47
CA ARG A 67 5.95 -2.13 0.73
C ARG A 67 6.86 -2.43 -0.46
N ARG A 68 7.77 -3.40 -0.35
CA ARG A 68 8.66 -3.81 -1.44
C ARG A 68 7.88 -4.43 -2.61
N LEU A 69 6.99 -5.37 -2.31
CA LEU A 69 6.18 -6.08 -3.31
C LEU A 69 5.19 -5.16 -4.02
N THR A 70 4.62 -4.17 -3.31
CA THR A 70 3.60 -3.25 -3.84
C THR A 70 4.16 -1.92 -4.34
N GLY A 71 5.41 -1.60 -4.01
CA GLY A 71 6.14 -0.42 -4.49
C GLY A 71 6.90 -0.67 -5.80
N GLY A 72 7.01 -1.93 -6.23
CA GLY A 72 7.78 -2.40 -7.38
C GLY A 72 7.24 -1.98 -8.76
N ASP A 73 6.12 -1.26 -8.82
CA ASP A 73 5.53 -0.72 -10.05
C ASP A 73 6.29 0.55 -10.54
N ARG A 74 7.63 0.47 -10.52
CA ARG A 74 8.58 1.47 -11.05
C ARG A 74 9.32 0.91 -12.29
N ARG A 75 9.00 -0.30 -12.76
CA ARG A 75 9.76 -1.01 -13.82
C ARG A 75 8.94 -1.36 -15.07
N THR A 76 7.81 -0.70 -15.29
CA THR A 76 6.92 -0.96 -16.45
C THR A 76 6.60 0.28 -17.26
N ASP A 77 7.41 1.35 -17.15
CA ASP A 77 7.32 2.56 -17.99
C ASP A 77 8.72 3.04 -18.44
N ALA A 78 9.59 2.10 -18.83
CA ALA A 78 10.81 2.42 -19.59
C ALA A 78 10.89 1.45 -20.78
N ALA A 79 10.07 1.75 -21.79
CA ALA A 79 10.19 1.25 -23.15
C ALA A 79 10.73 2.39 -24.03
#